data_AF-A0A2J1DUB4-F1
#
_entry.id   AF-A0A2J1DUB4-F1
#
_cell.length_a   1.000
_cell.length_b   1.000
_cell.length_c   1.000
_cell.angle_alpha   90.00
_cell.angle_beta   90.00
_cell.angle_gamma   90.00
#
_symmetry.space_group_name_H-M   'P 1'
#
loop_
_entity.id
_entity.type
_entity.pdbx_description
1 polymer ?
#
loop_
_entity_poly.entity_id
_entity_poly.type
_entity_poly.pdbx_seq_one_letter_code
_entity_poly.pdbx_strand_id
1 'polypeptide(L)'
;MTSMKECFESGVALIGMKNCMTLFQTAYLMSQEGNKRATASEVAERAASQFGLKISPSNIGQAFSAMGIATTISRGKTKYVLDSTEIEPILRVGKQECTEISDRLEESLSEYQDIAGRVDGLINQLREALRLDGEERKLR
;
A
#
# COMPACT_ATOMS: atom_id res chain seq x y z
N MET A 1 13.16 16.18 6.13
CA MET A 1 14.06 15.31 5.34
C MET A 1 13.78 13.88 5.73
N THR A 2 12.88 13.23 5.01
CA THR A 2 12.52 11.83 5.21
C THR A 2 13.69 10.97 4.71
N SER A 3 14.17 10.04 5.52
CA SER A 3 15.26 9.15 5.09
C SER A 3 14.78 8.14 4.06
N MET A 4 15.68 7.62 3.21
CA MET A 4 15.34 6.56 2.24
C MET A 4 14.74 5.32 2.92
N LYS A 5 15.19 5.05 4.16
CA LYS A 5 14.64 3.99 5.01
C LYS A 5 13.18 4.25 5.37
N GLU A 6 12.84 5.46 5.83
CA GLU A 6 11.46 5.84 6.17
C GLU A 6 10.53 5.82 4.95
N CYS A 7 11.04 6.19 3.77
CA CYS A 7 10.28 6.09 2.52
C CYS A 7 9.97 4.62 2.15
N PHE A 8 10.96 3.73 2.28
CA PHE A 8 10.76 2.30 2.05
C PHE A 8 9.78 1.68 3.06
N GLU A 9 9.93 2.00 4.35
CA GLU A 9 9.02 1.53 5.40
C GLU A 9 7.58 2.00 5.15
N SER A 10 7.40 3.25 4.71
CA SER A 10 6.10 3.80 4.33
C SER A 10 5.50 3.10 3.11
N GLY A 11 6.31 2.77 2.10
CA GLY A 11 5.87 1.99 0.94
C GLY A 11 5.43 0.57 1.30
N VAL A 12 6.18 -0.11 2.18
CA VAL A 12 5.79 -1.44 2.69
C VAL A 12 4.49 -1.36 3.48
N ALA A 13 4.34 -0.34 4.33
CA ALA A 13 3.11 -0.10 5.08
C ALA A 13 1.91 0.13 4.15
N LEU A 14 2.06 0.94 3.10
CA LEU A 14 1.01 1.20 2.11
C LEU A 14 0.59 -0.07 1.35
N ILE A 15 1.54 -0.92 0.96
CA ILE A 15 1.22 -2.21 0.32
C ILE A 15 0.45 -3.12 1.29
N GLY A 16 0.90 -3.22 2.53
CA GLY A 16 0.21 -3.98 3.58
C GLY A 16 -1.22 -3.48 3.78
N MET A 17 -1.38 -2.16 3.86
CA MET A 17 -2.67 -1.51 4.05
C MET A 17 -3.61 -1.70 2.86
N LYS A 18 -3.11 -1.55 1.63
CA LYS A 18 -3.85 -1.86 0.41
C LYS A 18 -4.37 -3.30 0.44
N ASN A 19 -3.52 -4.27 0.77
CA ASN A 19 -3.92 -5.68 0.82
C ASN A 19 -5.01 -5.91 1.89
N CYS A 20 -4.89 -5.25 3.04
CA CYS A 20 -5.89 -5.28 4.11
C CYS A 20 -7.22 -4.65 3.67
N MET A 21 -7.19 -3.52 2.98
CA MET A 21 -8.39 -2.89 2.43
C MET A 21 -9.07 -3.74 1.37
N THR A 22 -8.30 -4.30 0.42
CA THR A 22 -8.84 -5.19 -0.62
C THR A 22 -9.57 -6.38 -0.01
N LEU A 23 -9.05 -6.92 1.09
CA LEU A 23 -9.67 -7.99 1.85
C LEU A 23 -11.01 -7.56 2.47
N PHE A 24 -11.07 -6.44 3.18
CA PHE A 24 -12.34 -5.93 3.74
C PHE A 24 -13.32 -5.47 2.65
N GLN A 25 -12.82 -4.99 1.52
CA GLN A 25 -13.65 -4.61 0.37
C GLN A 25 -14.28 -5.86 -0.26
N THR A 26 -13.52 -6.95 -0.35
CA THR A 26 -14.05 -8.26 -0.76
C THR A 26 -15.16 -8.70 0.20
N ALA A 27 -14.93 -8.62 1.51
CA ALA A 27 -15.92 -8.99 2.53
C ALA A 27 -17.20 -8.12 2.45
N TYR A 28 -17.04 -6.82 2.24
CA TYR A 28 -18.13 -5.88 2.05
C TYR A 28 -18.96 -6.21 0.81
N LEU A 29 -18.31 -6.42 -0.34
CA LEU A 29 -18.99 -6.80 -1.58
C LEU A 29 -19.73 -8.12 -1.43
N MET A 30 -19.11 -9.13 -0.81
CA MET A 30 -19.78 -10.39 -0.49
C MET A 30 -21.04 -10.17 0.35
N SER A 31 -21.00 -9.27 1.34
CA SER A 31 -22.17 -8.91 2.16
C SER A 31 -23.29 -8.27 1.33
N GLN A 32 -22.93 -7.34 0.43
CA GLN A 32 -23.86 -6.67 -0.50
C GLN A 32 -24.49 -7.65 -1.50
N GLU A 33 -23.74 -8.69 -1.89
CA GLU A 33 -24.22 -9.81 -2.72
C GLU A 33 -25.13 -10.80 -1.95
N GLY A 34 -25.40 -10.55 -0.67
CA GLY A 34 -26.28 -11.36 0.16
C GLY A 34 -25.57 -12.44 0.99
N ASN A 35 -24.25 -12.57 0.88
CA ASN A 35 -23.50 -13.51 1.73
C ASN A 35 -23.35 -12.93 3.14
N LYS A 36 -24.11 -13.47 4.10
CA LYS A 36 -24.01 -13.02 5.50
C LYS A 36 -22.83 -13.63 6.26
N ARG A 37 -22.25 -14.72 5.77
CA ARG A 37 -21.20 -15.48 6.46
C ARG A 37 -20.24 -16.13 5.47
N ALA A 38 -18.94 -16.03 5.73
CA ALA A 38 -17.91 -16.67 4.91
C ALA A 38 -16.74 -17.22 5.73
N THR A 39 -16.14 -18.32 5.30
CA THR A 39 -14.87 -18.83 5.81
C THR A 39 -13.71 -17.98 5.29
N ALA A 40 -12.57 -18.03 5.95
CA ALA A 40 -11.35 -17.38 5.44
C ALA A 40 -10.99 -17.84 4.02
N SER A 41 -11.17 -19.13 3.69
CA SER A 41 -10.90 -19.64 2.34
C SER A 41 -11.86 -19.07 1.30
N GLU A 42 -13.16 -18.99 1.61
CA GLU A 42 -14.17 -18.39 0.73
C GLU A 42 -13.83 -16.91 0.43
N VAL A 43 -13.37 -16.15 1.43
CA VAL A 43 -12.92 -14.75 1.23
C VAL A 43 -11.62 -14.69 0.42
N ALA A 44 -10.65 -15.58 0.66
CA ALA A 44 -9.38 -15.62 -0.07
C ALA A 44 -9.59 -15.91 -1.57
N GLU A 45 -10.43 -16.90 -1.88
CA GLU A 45 -10.81 -17.23 -3.26
C GLU A 45 -11.50 -16.06 -3.96
N ARG A 46 -12.40 -15.37 -3.24
CA ARG A 46 -13.08 -14.18 -3.77
C ARG A 46 -12.10 -13.03 -4.01
N ALA A 47 -11.18 -12.77 -3.08
CA ALA A 47 -10.18 -11.71 -3.21
C ALA A 47 -9.20 -11.99 -4.37
N ALA A 48 -8.80 -13.25 -4.55
CA ALA A 48 -7.95 -13.67 -5.65
C ALA A 48 -8.66 -13.52 -7.01
N SER A 49 -9.94 -13.90 -7.10
CA SER A 49 -10.71 -13.82 -8.36
C SER A 49 -11.13 -12.40 -8.74
N GLN A 50 -11.52 -11.56 -7.78
CA GLN A 50 -11.96 -10.18 -8.06
C GLN A 50 -10.80 -9.18 -8.18
N PHE A 51 -9.76 -9.32 -7.36
CA PHE A 51 -8.71 -8.31 -7.22
C PHE A 51 -7.30 -8.84 -7.47
N GLY A 52 -7.15 -10.13 -7.79
CA GLY A 52 -5.83 -10.75 -7.96
C GLY A 52 -5.03 -10.89 -6.67
N LEU A 53 -5.64 -10.65 -5.50
CA LEU A 53 -4.96 -10.70 -4.21
C LEU A 53 -4.76 -12.16 -3.78
N LYS A 54 -3.52 -12.65 -3.88
CA LYS A 54 -3.13 -13.97 -3.37
C LYS A 54 -2.76 -13.85 -1.90
N ILE A 55 -3.70 -14.18 -1.03
CA ILE A 55 -3.53 -14.18 0.43
C ILE A 55 -3.92 -15.52 1.02
N SER A 56 -3.18 -15.98 2.03
CA SER A 56 -3.52 -17.23 2.72
C SER A 56 -4.73 -17.05 3.63
N PRO A 57 -5.58 -18.09 3.81
CA PRO A 57 -6.68 -18.05 4.77
C PRO A 57 -6.25 -17.72 6.21
N SER A 58 -5.02 -18.08 6.61
CA SER A 58 -4.47 -17.73 7.93
C SER A 58 -4.39 -16.23 8.15
N ASN A 59 -3.91 -15.49 7.14
CA ASN A 59 -3.71 -14.05 7.23
C ASN A 59 -5.05 -13.31 7.20
N ILE A 60 -6.03 -13.84 6.45
CA ILE A 60 -7.43 -13.38 6.52
C ILE A 60 -7.96 -13.51 7.94
N GLY A 61 -7.74 -14.66 8.58
CA GLY A 61 -8.22 -14.87 9.93
C GLY A 61 -7.58 -13.94 10.96
N GLN A 62 -6.27 -13.68 10.83
CA GLN A 62 -5.58 -12.70 11.66
C GLN A 62 -6.13 -11.29 11.46
N ALA A 63 -6.34 -10.86 10.21
CA ALA A 63 -6.86 -9.54 9.89
C ALA A 63 -8.30 -9.35 10.40
N PHE A 64 -9.18 -10.32 10.17
CA PHE A 64 -10.57 -10.25 10.65
C PHE A 64 -10.65 -10.27 12.17
N SER A 65 -9.82 -11.10 12.82
CA SER A 65 -9.74 -11.12 14.28
C SER A 65 -9.22 -9.80 14.84
N ALA A 66 -8.21 -9.20 14.21
CA ALA A 66 -7.64 -7.93 14.63
C ALA A 66 -8.65 -6.77 14.52
N MET A 67 -9.52 -6.82 13.52
CA MET A 67 -10.60 -5.84 13.33
C MET A 67 -11.90 -6.19 14.08
N GLY A 68 -11.89 -7.23 14.92
CA GLY A 68 -13.03 -7.59 15.75
C GLY A 68 -14.23 -8.14 14.99
N ILE A 69 -14.05 -8.65 13.76
CA ILE A 69 -15.15 -9.21 12.98
C ILE A 69 -15.69 -10.46 13.67
N ALA A 70 -16.99 -10.47 13.96
CA ALA A 70 -17.63 -11.57 14.67
C ALA A 70 -17.49 -12.91 13.93
N THR A 71 -17.38 -14.00 14.70
CA THR A 71 -17.28 -15.36 14.16
C THR A 71 -18.44 -16.23 14.65
N THR A 72 -18.80 -17.22 13.85
CA THR A 72 -19.80 -18.24 14.17
C THR A 72 -19.35 -19.59 13.63
N ILE A 73 -19.78 -20.67 14.29
CA ILE A 73 -19.57 -22.02 13.78
C ILE A 73 -20.77 -22.42 12.91
N SER A 74 -20.50 -22.92 11.71
CA SER A 74 -21.52 -23.45 10.80
C SER A 74 -21.01 -24.73 10.15
N ARG A 75 -21.73 -25.84 10.32
CA ARG A 75 -21.34 -27.17 9.80
C ARG A 75 -19.89 -27.55 10.19
N GLY A 76 -19.51 -27.26 11.44
CA GLY A 76 -18.17 -27.55 11.97
C GLY A 76 -17.05 -26.64 11.46
N LYS A 77 -17.36 -25.58 10.70
CA LYS A 77 -16.37 -24.61 10.20
C LYS A 77 -16.60 -23.24 10.83
N THR A 78 -15.50 -22.56 11.19
CA THR A 78 -15.52 -21.16 11.59
C THR A 78 -15.83 -20.28 10.38
N LYS A 79 -16.86 -19.45 10.49
CA LYS A 79 -17.24 -18.44 9.50
C LYS A 79 -17.23 -17.06 10.15
N TYR A 80 -16.76 -16.06 9.43
CA TYR A 80 -16.88 -14.65 9.77
C TYR A 80 -18.26 -14.15 9.38
N VAL A 81 -18.86 -13.33 10.24
CA VAL A 81 -20.10 -12.61 9.96
C VAL A 81 -19.74 -11.41 9.09
N LEU A 82 -20.39 -11.31 7.93
CA LEU A 82 -20.15 -10.23 6.96
C LEU A 82 -21.23 -9.17 7.12
N ASP A 83 -21.11 -8.33 8.15
CA ASP A 83 -22.00 -7.20 8.35
C ASP A 83 -21.47 -5.97 7.61
N SER A 84 -22.18 -5.50 6.59
CA SER A 84 -21.78 -4.33 5.82
C SER A 84 -21.70 -3.06 6.69
N THR A 85 -22.52 -2.96 7.73
CA THR A 85 -22.53 -1.79 8.63
C THR A 85 -21.33 -1.74 9.57
N GLU A 86 -20.74 -2.89 9.89
CA GLU A 86 -19.49 -2.99 10.67
C GLU A 86 -18.25 -2.88 9.78
N ILE A 87 -18.32 -3.37 8.53
CA ILE A 87 -17.18 -3.38 7.60
C ILE A 87 -16.99 -2.02 6.90
N GLU A 88 -18.07 -1.28 6.61
CA GLU A 88 -17.96 0.01 5.92
C GLU A 88 -17.10 1.05 6.67
N PRO A 89 -17.24 1.23 8.00
CA PRO A 89 -16.38 2.13 8.76
C PRO A 89 -14.89 1.77 8.66
N ILE A 90 -14.56 0.46 8.66
CA ILE A 90 -13.18 -0.03 8.50
C ILE A 90 -12.60 0.43 7.16
N LEU A 91 -13.38 0.28 6.09
CA LEU A 91 -12.98 0.71 4.75
C LEU A 91 -12.82 2.23 4.65
N ARG A 92 -13.67 2.98 5.35
CA ARG A 92 -13.61 4.45 5.36
C ARG A 92 -12.33 4.95 6.03
N VAL A 93 -12.00 4.42 7.21
CA VAL A 93 -10.77 4.76 7.93
C VAL A 93 -9.55 4.33 7.12
N GLY A 94 -9.55 3.10 6.60
CA GLY A 94 -8.45 2.61 5.78
C GLY A 94 -8.21 3.46 4.52
N LYS A 95 -9.29 3.94 3.88
CA LYS A 95 -9.18 4.85 2.72
C LYS A 95 -8.49 6.15 3.12
N GLN A 96 -8.88 6.75 4.24
CA GLN A 96 -8.30 8.00 4.70
C GLN A 96 -6.80 7.84 4.99
N GLU A 97 -6.42 6.82 5.75
CA GLU A 97 -5.01 6.54 6.04
C GLU A 97 -4.19 6.24 4.77
N CYS A 98 -4.76 5.48 3.82
CA CYS A 98 -4.10 5.25 2.52
C CYS A 98 -3.86 6.57 1.76
N THR A 99 -4.82 7.49 1.78
CA THR A 99 -4.67 8.82 1.15
C THR A 99 -3.57 9.61 1.83
N GLU A 100 -3.58 9.70 3.17
CA GLU A 100 -2.55 10.44 3.92
C GLU A 100 -1.13 9.89 3.69
N ILE A 101 -0.98 8.55 3.63
CA ILE A 101 0.32 7.93 3.33
C ILE A 101 0.72 8.19 1.87
N SER A 102 -0.22 8.12 0.93
CA SER A 102 0.02 8.40 -0.49
C SER A 102 0.53 9.83 -0.69
N ASP A 103 -0.13 10.82 -0.09
CA ASP A 103 0.23 12.22 -0.21
C ASP A 103 1.66 12.46 0.31
N ARG A 104 2.03 11.86 1.45
CA ARG A 104 3.40 11.94 2.00
C ARG A 104 4.46 11.29 1.10
N LEU A 105 4.08 10.22 0.40
CA LEU A 105 4.94 9.51 -0.55
C LEU A 105 5.17 10.35 -1.80
N GLU A 106 4.14 11.04 -2.28
CA GLU A 106 4.23 11.99 -3.40
C GLU A 106 5.12 13.19 -3.05
N GLU A 107 4.97 13.77 -1.85
CA GLU A 107 5.85 14.83 -1.35
C GLU A 107 7.31 14.38 -1.32
N SER A 108 7.57 13.19 -0.75
CA SER A 108 8.92 12.63 -0.68
C SER A 108 9.51 12.37 -2.06
N LEU A 109 8.69 11.92 -3.03
CA LEU A 109 9.11 11.72 -4.41
C LEU A 109 9.54 13.04 -5.05
N SER A 110 8.76 14.10 -4.86
CA SER A 110 9.10 15.44 -5.36
C SER A 110 10.45 15.92 -4.81
N GLU A 111 10.70 15.75 -3.51
CA GLU A 111 11.98 16.12 -2.89
C GLU A 111 13.17 15.38 -3.53
N TYR A 112 13.03 14.08 -3.80
CA TYR A 112 14.10 13.30 -4.43
C TYR A 112 14.33 13.69 -5.89
N GLN A 113 13.28 14.04 -6.63
CA GLN A 113 13.40 14.52 -8.00
C GLN A 113 14.14 15.86 -8.06
N ASP A 114 13.85 16.77 -7.13
CA ASP A 114 14.56 18.06 -7.02
C ASP A 114 16.05 17.86 -6.71
N ILE A 115 16.38 16.93 -5.79
CA ILE A 115 17.77 16.59 -5.48
C ILE A 115 18.48 16.03 -6.71
N ALA A 116 17.85 15.11 -7.44
CA ALA A 116 18.41 14.54 -8.66
C ALA A 116 18.73 15.63 -9.70
N GLY A 117 17.78 16.55 -9.93
CA GLY A 117 17.99 17.67 -10.85
C GLY A 117 19.15 18.58 -10.43
N ARG A 118 19.33 18.84 -9.14
CA ARG A 118 20.48 19.60 -8.61
C ARG A 118 21.81 18.89 -8.82
N VAL A 119 21.85 17.57 -8.61
CA VAL A 119 23.04 16.75 -8.86
C VAL A 119 23.44 16.79 -10.33
N ASP A 120 22.47 16.63 -11.24
CA ASP A 120 22.73 16.73 -12.69
C ASP A 120 23.25 18.11 -13.09
N GLY A 121 22.70 19.18 -12.48
CA GLY A 121 23.20 20.54 -12.65
C GLY A 121 24.66 20.69 -12.24
N LEU A 122 25.05 20.15 -11.08
CA LEU A 122 26.43 20.17 -10.59
C LEU A 122 27.38 19.35 -11.48
N ILE A 123 26.94 18.19 -11.96
CA ILE A 123 27.71 17.37 -12.90
C ILE A 123 28.00 18.15 -14.19
N ASN A 124 27.00 18.87 -14.72
CA ASN A 124 27.17 19.67 -15.93
C ASN A 124 28.13 20.85 -15.71
N GLN A 125 28.01 21.55 -14.57
CA GLN A 125 28.95 22.62 -14.20
C GLN A 125 30.39 22.11 -14.08
N LEU A 126 30.59 20.94 -13.46
CA LEU A 126 31.90 20.32 -13.33
C LEU A 126 32.49 19.94 -14.70
N ARG A 127 31.68 19.36 -15.59
CA ARG A 127 32.11 19.03 -16.97
C ARG A 127 32.56 20.26 -17.74
N GLU A 128 31.81 21.36 -17.62
CA GLU A 128 32.14 22.60 -18.31
C GLU A 128 33.43 23.24 -17.76
N ALA A 129 33.61 23.23 -16.43
CA ALA A 129 34.85 23.70 -15.81
C ALA A 129 36.07 22.90 -16.27
N LEU A 130 35.96 21.56 -16.35
CA LEU A 130 37.03 20.70 -16.86
C LEU A 130 37.32 20.94 -18.35
N ARG A 131 36.29 21.20 -19.17
CA ARG A 131 36.45 21.57 -20.58
C ARG A 131 37.26 22.86 -20.71
N LEU A 132 36.91 23.90 -19.95
CA LEU A 132 37.59 25.20 -19.96
C LEU A 132 39.06 25.08 -19.49
N ASP A 133 39.35 24.34 -18.42
CA ASP A 133 40.73 24.09 -17.95
C ASP A 133 41.56 23.37 -19.02
N GLY A 134 40.96 22.38 -19.71
CA GLY A 134 41.61 21.68 -20.82
C GLY A 134 41.91 22.57 -22.02
N GLU A 135 41.06 23.56 -22.30
CA GLU A 135 41.29 24.57 -23.35
C GLU A 135 42.37 25.57 -22.95
N GLU A 136 42.38 26.04 -21.70
CA GLU A 136 43.41 26.96 -21.20
C GLU A 136 44.81 26.34 -21.30
N ARG A 137 44.97 25.05 -20.95
CA ARG A 137 46.25 24.34 -21.06
C ARG A 137 46.75 24.16 -22.49
N LYS A 138 45.86 24.22 -23.50
CA LYS A 138 46.25 24.14 -24.92
C LYS A 138 46.66 25.50 -25.50
N LEU A 139 46.26 26.59 -24.86
CA LEU A 139 46.55 27.96 -25.26
C LEU A 139 47.82 28.53 -24.62
N ARG A 140 48.38 27.83 -23.63
CA ARG A 140 49.70 28.08 -23.03
C ARG A 140 50.76 27.21 -23.66
#